data_AF-A0A6J4GEF6-F1
#
_entry.id   AF-A0A6J4GEF6-F1
#
_cell.length_a   1.000
_cell.length_b   1.000
_cell.length_c   1.000
_cell.angle_alpha   90.00
_cell.angle_beta   90.00
_cell.angle_gamma   90.00
#
_symmetry.space_group_name_H-M   'P 1'
#
loop_
_entity.id
_entity.type
_entity.pdbx_description
1 polymer ?
#
loop_
_entity_poly.entity_id
_entity_poly.type
_entity_poly.pdbx_seq_one_letter_code
_entity_poly.pdbx_strand_id
1 'polypeptide(L)'
;MAPLTSFTLTMLVGTGHAVYPLLPVIYDVSIKNKIRPERPMAMAAICSQLGITASPISAAAAALVGIFAAANLHVGLIDILKITIPSCVAGLLLAALWSLKRGKDLENDPDFQEKIKDEEQRKYIFGDLEQQTNKFGKKSKTALALFLLGILGIVIIAIFPEAILPLDKEGNPLKMSIVLQFVMLAVGAIILFATKISAKSISDTKVFNAGMVAAIMIFGIAWMSDTVIENNKPYILSLISETVTAHPWTFALAMFCASAFLKSQAATLLVIMPLGISLGIPTPVLIACIPASYAYFFFCFYPSDLAAINFDRSGTTKAGSWILNHSFMIPGMIAVWTAVIVGFGLVKLL
;
A
#
# COMPACT_ATOMS: atom_id res chain seq x y z
N MET A 1 -11.55 2.15 11.90
CA MET A 1 -12.08 1.50 10.68
C MET A 1 -11.26 1.80 9.44
N ALA A 2 -10.98 3.07 9.10
CA ALA A 2 -10.22 3.42 7.90
C ALA A 2 -8.95 2.56 7.63
N PRO A 3 -8.05 2.31 8.62
CA PRO A 3 -6.84 1.54 8.36
C PRO A 3 -7.13 0.08 7.99
N LEU A 4 -8.08 -0.56 8.69
CA LEU A 4 -8.54 -1.92 8.39
C LEU A 4 -9.17 -2.01 7.01
N THR A 5 -10.03 -1.05 6.65
CA THR A 5 -10.67 -1.04 5.33
C THR A 5 -9.65 -0.89 4.21
N SER A 6 -8.65 -0.02 4.38
CA SER A 6 -7.56 0.17 3.41
C SER A 6 -6.71 -1.09 3.27
N PHE A 7 -6.33 -1.72 4.38
CA PHE A 7 -5.56 -2.97 4.40
C PHE A 7 -6.30 -4.12 3.72
N THR A 8 -7.56 -4.36 4.11
CA THR A 8 -8.39 -5.43 3.55
C THR A 8 -8.62 -5.21 2.06
N LEU A 9 -8.92 -3.98 1.63
CA LEU A 9 -9.10 -3.67 0.22
C LEU A 9 -7.81 -3.98 -0.56
N THR A 10 -6.65 -3.57 -0.05
CA THR A 10 -5.37 -3.92 -0.66
C THR A 10 -5.15 -5.41 -0.74
N MET A 11 -5.42 -6.17 0.33
CA MET A 11 -5.30 -7.62 0.29
C MET A 11 -6.11 -8.25 -0.85
N LEU A 12 -7.31 -7.72 -1.09
CA LEU A 12 -8.23 -8.19 -2.11
C LEU A 12 -7.88 -7.74 -3.53
N VAL A 13 -7.19 -6.62 -3.71
CA VAL A 13 -6.86 -6.06 -5.03
C VAL A 13 -5.38 -6.20 -5.42
N GLY A 14 -4.51 -6.54 -4.48
CA GLY A 14 -3.07 -6.69 -4.69
C GLY A 14 -2.28 -5.39 -4.82
N THR A 15 -2.91 -4.22 -4.65
CA THR A 15 -2.27 -2.90 -4.77
C THR A 15 -2.67 -1.92 -3.68
N GLY A 16 -1.69 -1.17 -3.17
CA GLY A 16 -1.90 -0.13 -2.15
C GLY A 16 -2.52 1.15 -2.69
N HIS A 17 -2.57 1.32 -4.01
CA HIS A 17 -3.20 2.48 -4.67
C HIS A 17 -4.73 2.43 -4.67
N ALA A 18 -5.33 1.30 -4.28
CA ALA A 18 -6.77 1.20 -4.05
C ALA A 18 -7.27 2.11 -2.90
N VAL A 19 -6.35 2.73 -2.14
CA VAL A 19 -6.67 3.69 -1.08
C VAL A 19 -7.19 5.03 -1.61
N TYR A 20 -6.84 5.45 -2.83
CA TYR A 20 -7.19 6.77 -3.36
C TYR A 20 -8.69 7.10 -3.32
N PRO A 21 -9.62 6.22 -3.72
CA PRO A 21 -11.05 6.49 -3.58
C PRO A 21 -11.53 6.51 -2.12
N LEU A 22 -10.78 5.91 -1.18
CA LEU A 22 -11.14 5.90 0.24
C LEU A 22 -10.71 7.19 0.94
N LEU A 23 -9.58 7.80 0.55
CA LEU A 23 -9.05 9.01 1.20
C LEU A 23 -10.06 10.17 1.34
N PRO A 24 -10.82 10.58 0.31
CA PRO A 24 -11.82 11.64 0.47
C PRO A 24 -12.95 11.24 1.44
N VAL A 25 -13.41 9.98 1.40
CA VAL A 25 -14.43 9.47 2.33
C VAL A 25 -13.90 9.43 3.76
N ILE A 26 -12.66 8.99 3.95
CA ILE A 26 -11.99 8.99 5.25
C ILE A 26 -11.89 10.41 5.80
N TYR A 27 -11.50 11.38 4.96
CA TYR A 27 -11.47 12.79 5.34
C TYR A 27 -12.86 13.28 5.77
N ASP A 28 -13.88 13.08 4.94
CA ASP A 28 -15.24 13.59 5.19
C ASP A 28 -15.82 13.02 6.49
N VAL A 29 -15.69 11.71 6.69
CA VAL A 29 -16.12 11.05 7.91
C VAL A 29 -15.33 11.56 9.12
N SER A 30 -14.04 11.85 8.97
CA SER A 30 -13.21 12.37 10.06
C SER A 30 -13.67 13.76 10.50
N ILE A 31 -13.78 14.71 9.57
CA ILE A 31 -14.22 16.08 9.87
C ILE A 31 -15.64 16.10 10.42
N LYS A 32 -16.57 15.32 9.83
CA LYS A 32 -17.96 15.24 10.31
C LYS A 32 -18.05 14.78 11.77
N ASN A 33 -17.17 13.86 12.17
CA ASN A 33 -17.10 13.36 13.54
C ASN A 33 -16.12 14.13 14.43
N LYS A 34 -15.62 15.29 13.98
CA LYS A 34 -14.63 16.12 14.70
C LYS A 34 -13.32 15.38 15.02
N ILE A 35 -12.99 14.35 14.25
CA ILE A 35 -11.74 13.60 14.36
C ILE A 35 -10.68 14.29 13.48
N ARG A 36 -9.50 14.52 14.05
CA ARG A 36 -8.32 15.00 13.31
C ARG A 36 -8.01 14.05 12.12
N PRO A 37 -8.11 14.50 10.85
CA PRO A 37 -7.92 13.64 9.68
C PRO A 37 -6.55 12.96 9.60
N GLU A 38 -5.49 13.59 10.11
CA GLU A 38 -4.15 13.01 10.21
C GLU A 38 -4.15 11.59 10.81
N ARG A 39 -5.00 11.34 11.81
CA ARG A 39 -5.04 10.06 12.53
C ARG A 39 -5.45 8.90 11.59
N PRO A 40 -6.62 8.93 10.93
CA PRO A 40 -7.02 7.87 10.02
C PRO A 40 -6.42 7.97 8.62
N MET A 41 -6.11 9.16 8.09
CA MET A 41 -5.61 9.30 6.72
C MET A 41 -4.17 8.81 6.58
N ALA A 42 -3.29 9.19 7.50
CA ALA A 42 -1.91 8.69 7.50
C ALA A 42 -1.88 7.18 7.68
N MET A 43 -2.68 6.67 8.61
CA MET A 43 -2.80 5.22 8.83
C MET A 43 -3.40 4.48 7.64
N ALA A 44 -4.40 5.04 6.94
CA ALA A 44 -4.97 4.42 5.76
C ALA A 44 -3.93 4.27 4.63
N ALA A 45 -3.10 5.30 4.42
CA ALA A 45 -1.99 5.23 3.49
C ALA A 45 -0.95 4.18 3.90
N ILE A 46 -0.56 4.14 5.19
CA ILE A 46 0.38 3.11 5.67
C ILE A 46 -0.18 1.69 5.49
N CYS A 47 -1.43 1.48 5.91
CA CYS A 47 -2.06 0.18 5.89
C CYS A 47 -2.41 -0.32 4.49
N SER A 48 -2.68 0.59 3.54
CA SER A 48 -2.87 0.17 2.14
C SER A 48 -1.58 -0.37 1.54
N GLN A 49 -0.42 0.06 2.02
CA GLN A 49 0.86 -0.41 1.49
C GLN A 49 1.34 -1.66 2.24
N LEU A 50 1.14 -1.71 3.56
CA LEU A 50 1.34 -2.92 4.35
C LEU A 50 0.42 -4.08 3.90
N GLY A 51 -0.77 -3.80 3.37
CA GLY A 51 -1.67 -4.83 2.83
C GLY A 51 -1.07 -5.62 1.66
N ILE A 52 -0.08 -5.07 0.94
CA ILE A 52 0.54 -5.72 -0.21
C ILE A 52 1.32 -6.98 0.24
N THR A 53 2.01 -6.91 1.38
CA THR A 53 2.80 -8.03 1.93
C THR A 53 1.93 -9.16 2.46
N ALA A 54 0.67 -8.87 2.77
CA ALA A 54 -0.34 -9.83 3.23
C ALA A 54 -1.29 -10.29 2.11
N SER A 55 -1.12 -9.83 0.87
CA SER A 55 -2.02 -10.13 -0.23
C SER A 55 -1.59 -11.38 -1.02
N PRO A 56 -2.48 -12.36 -1.26
CA PRO A 56 -2.17 -13.53 -2.10
C PRO A 56 -2.00 -13.19 -3.59
N ILE A 57 -2.54 -12.06 -4.04
CA ILE A 57 -2.58 -11.69 -5.46
C ILE A 57 -1.65 -10.53 -5.79
N SER A 58 -0.82 -10.09 -4.84
CA SER A 58 0.12 -9.00 -5.10
C SER A 58 1.30 -9.46 -5.94
N ALA A 59 1.89 -8.53 -6.69
CA ALA A 59 3.14 -8.77 -7.40
C ALA A 59 4.28 -9.19 -6.45
N ALA A 60 4.24 -8.76 -5.19
CA ALA A 60 5.22 -9.15 -4.17
C ALA A 60 5.09 -10.64 -3.80
N ALA A 61 3.87 -11.15 -3.62
CA ALA A 61 3.63 -12.56 -3.36
C ALA A 61 4.08 -13.44 -4.54
N ALA A 62 3.73 -13.05 -5.77
CA ALA A 62 4.18 -13.75 -6.97
C ALA A 62 5.71 -13.77 -7.10
N ALA A 63 6.38 -12.63 -6.83
CA ALA A 63 7.84 -12.55 -6.84
C ALA A 63 8.48 -13.50 -5.82
N LEU A 64 7.97 -13.55 -4.58
CA LEU A 64 8.49 -14.43 -3.54
C LEU A 64 8.40 -15.92 -3.89
N VAL A 65 7.24 -16.36 -4.40
CA VAL A 65 7.05 -17.75 -4.84
C VAL A 65 8.06 -18.11 -5.94
N GLY A 66 8.24 -17.23 -6.94
CA GLY A 66 9.22 -17.43 -8.00
C GLY A 66 10.66 -17.49 -7.49
N ILE A 67 11.04 -16.62 -6.55
CA ILE A 67 12.39 -16.58 -5.96
C ILE A 67 12.68 -17.86 -5.18
N PHE A 68 11.75 -18.34 -4.35
CA PHE A 68 11.95 -19.56 -3.57
C PHE A 68 11.98 -20.81 -4.47
N ALA A 69 11.13 -20.87 -5.49
CA ALA A 69 11.15 -21.95 -6.47
C ALA A 69 12.49 -22.00 -7.24
N ALA A 70 13.01 -20.86 -7.69
CA ALA A 70 14.30 -20.78 -8.37
C ALA A 70 15.49 -21.20 -7.49
N ALA A 71 15.34 -21.07 -6.17
CA ALA A 71 16.34 -21.49 -5.18
C ALA A 71 16.16 -22.96 -4.71
N ASN A 72 15.24 -23.73 -5.30
CA ASN A 72 14.85 -25.08 -4.84
C ASN A 72 14.39 -25.12 -3.37
N LEU A 73 13.80 -24.03 -2.87
CA LEU A 73 13.22 -23.96 -1.54
C LEU A 73 11.73 -24.31 -1.60
N HIS A 74 11.29 -25.30 -0.82
CA HIS A 74 9.89 -25.77 -0.77
C HIS A 74 8.98 -24.83 0.04
N VAL A 75 8.95 -23.53 -0.31
CA VAL A 75 8.08 -22.53 0.33
C VAL A 75 6.97 -22.14 -0.63
N GLY A 76 5.73 -22.47 -0.27
CA GLY A 76 4.56 -22.08 -1.04
C GLY A 76 3.99 -20.71 -0.65
N LEU A 77 3.05 -20.21 -1.45
CA LEU A 77 2.30 -18.99 -1.13
C LEU A 77 1.63 -19.07 0.24
N ILE A 78 1.08 -20.24 0.59
CA ILE A 78 0.40 -20.45 1.87
C ILE A 78 1.37 -20.26 3.03
N ASP A 79 2.61 -20.74 2.92
CA ASP A 79 3.59 -20.66 4.01
C ASP A 79 4.04 -19.21 4.25
N ILE A 80 4.19 -18.44 3.16
CA ILE A 80 4.41 -17.00 3.23
C ILE A 80 3.24 -16.32 3.96
N LEU A 81 2.00 -16.55 3.50
CA LEU A 81 0.81 -15.87 4.00
C LEU A 81 0.46 -16.25 5.45
N LYS A 82 0.74 -17.50 5.86
CA LYS A 82 0.61 -17.95 7.25
C LYS A 82 1.40 -17.06 8.22
N ILE A 83 2.50 -16.45 7.77
CA ILE A 83 3.32 -15.53 8.56
C ILE A 83 2.95 -14.08 8.29
N THR A 84 2.87 -13.68 7.01
CA THR A 84 2.71 -12.26 6.66
C THR A 84 1.34 -11.70 7.02
N ILE A 85 0.25 -12.48 6.89
CA ILE A 85 -1.10 -12.00 7.24
C ILE A 85 -1.19 -11.66 8.74
N PRO A 86 -0.99 -12.60 9.69
CA PRO A 86 -1.14 -12.31 11.11
C PRO A 86 -0.14 -11.26 11.60
N SER A 87 1.09 -11.27 11.09
CA SER A 87 2.10 -10.27 11.48
C SER A 87 1.75 -8.87 11.00
N CYS A 88 1.31 -8.71 9.75
CA CYS A 88 0.89 -7.41 9.22
C CYS A 88 -0.39 -6.91 9.89
N VAL A 89 -1.32 -7.81 10.25
CA VAL A 89 -2.51 -7.44 11.05
C VAL A 89 -2.09 -6.93 12.43
N ALA A 90 -1.16 -7.61 13.11
CA ALA A 90 -0.65 -7.14 14.41
C ALA A 90 0.01 -5.76 14.30
N GLY A 91 0.85 -5.55 13.28
CA GLY A 91 1.48 -4.25 13.02
C GLY A 91 0.47 -3.15 12.72
N LEU A 92 -0.52 -3.44 11.88
CA LEU A 92 -1.64 -2.55 11.61
C LEU A 92 -2.38 -2.14 12.88
N LEU A 93 -2.72 -3.12 13.74
CA LEU A 93 -3.49 -2.87 14.95
C LEU A 93 -2.71 -2.00 15.92
N LEU A 94 -1.43 -2.28 16.15
CA LEU A 94 -0.61 -1.49 17.07
C LEU A 94 -0.40 -0.06 16.56
N ALA A 95 -0.09 0.11 15.27
CA ALA A 95 0.07 1.43 14.68
C ALA A 95 -1.25 2.22 14.67
N ALA A 96 -2.37 1.57 14.41
CA ALA A 96 -3.69 2.19 14.47
C ALA A 96 -4.05 2.63 15.89
N LEU A 97 -3.79 1.80 16.91
CA LEU A 97 -3.98 2.13 18.32
C LEU A 97 -3.16 3.35 18.74
N TRP A 98 -1.88 3.39 18.34
CA TRP A 98 -1.03 4.55 18.57
C TRP A 98 -1.57 5.82 17.91
N SER A 99 -2.06 5.72 16.67
CA SER A 99 -2.58 6.87 15.91
C SER A 99 -3.87 7.46 16.51
N LEU A 100 -4.63 6.72 17.33
CA LEU A 100 -5.90 7.20 17.90
C LEU A 100 -5.76 8.49 18.72
N LYS A 101 -4.63 8.67 19.41
CA LYS A 101 -4.36 9.83 20.28
C LYS A 101 -3.31 10.79 19.71
N ARG A 102 -2.98 10.63 18.42
CA ARG A 102 -1.95 11.44 17.78
C ARG A 102 -2.42 12.87 17.52
N GLY A 103 -1.62 13.84 17.92
CA GLY A 103 -1.89 15.26 17.68
C GLY A 103 -3.07 15.78 18.50
N LYS A 104 -3.24 17.10 18.49
CA LYS A 104 -4.34 17.76 19.21
C LYS A 104 -5.68 17.47 18.54
N ASP A 105 -6.73 17.35 19.34
CA ASP A 105 -8.10 17.33 18.83
C ASP A 105 -8.39 18.65 18.12
N LEU A 106 -9.24 18.61 17.08
CA LEU A 106 -9.47 19.77 16.20
C LEU A 106 -9.94 21.01 16.95
N GLU A 107 -10.76 20.84 17.99
CA GLU A 107 -11.22 21.92 18.87
C GLU A 107 -10.09 22.59 19.67
N ASN A 108 -9.02 21.86 19.95
CA ASN A 108 -7.88 22.29 20.75
C ASN A 108 -6.64 22.61 19.89
N ASP A 109 -6.74 22.53 18.56
CA ASP A 109 -5.64 22.79 17.62
C ASP A 109 -5.67 24.26 17.17
N PRO A 110 -4.74 25.12 17.64
CA PRO A 110 -4.74 26.54 17.30
C PRO A 110 -4.62 26.80 15.80
N ASP A 111 -3.81 26.00 15.09
CA ASP A 111 -3.60 26.18 13.65
C ASP A 111 -4.89 25.89 12.87
N PHE A 112 -5.64 24.88 13.31
CA PHE A 112 -6.93 24.54 12.72
C PHE A 112 -8.00 25.59 13.07
N GLN A 113 -8.06 26.02 14.34
CA GLN A 113 -8.99 27.05 14.78
C GLN A 113 -8.77 28.38 14.05
N GLU A 114 -7.52 28.74 13.77
CA GLU A 114 -7.20 29.93 12.99
C GLU A 114 -7.69 29.81 11.54
N LYS A 115 -7.46 28.66 10.89
CA LYS A 115 -7.92 28.42 9.51
C LYS A 115 -9.43 28.53 9.36
N ILE A 116 -10.20 28.01 10.31
CA ILE A 116 -11.67 27.99 10.19
C ILE A 116 -12.33 29.34 10.52
N LYS A 117 -11.56 30.35 10.98
CA LYS A 117 -12.03 31.74 11.10
C LYS A 117 -12.21 32.40 9.74
N ASP A 118 -11.40 32.01 8.76
CA ASP A 118 -11.56 32.42 7.38
C ASP A 118 -12.73 31.63 6.75
N GLU A 119 -13.75 32.35 6.25
CA GLU A 119 -14.94 31.76 5.65
C GLU A 119 -14.64 30.95 4.39
N GLU A 120 -13.63 31.35 3.59
CA GLU A 120 -13.25 30.63 2.38
C GLU A 120 -12.62 29.28 2.73
N GLN A 121 -11.69 29.29 3.69
CA GLN A 121 -11.05 28.07 4.20
C GLN A 121 -12.05 27.16 4.91
N ARG A 122 -12.97 27.73 5.70
CA ARG A 122 -14.06 26.98 6.32
C ARG A 122 -14.93 26.30 5.26
N LYS A 123 -15.30 27.02 4.19
CA LYS A 123 -16.08 26.44 3.09
C LYS A 123 -15.29 25.36 2.35
N TYR A 124 -13.98 25.51 2.17
CA TYR A 124 -13.14 24.47 1.57
C TYR A 124 -13.08 23.19 2.43
N ILE A 125 -12.89 23.34 3.74
CA ILE A 125 -12.76 22.25 4.72
C ILE A 125 -14.08 21.49 4.90
N PHE A 126 -15.21 22.20 5.02
CA PHE A 126 -16.52 21.63 5.38
C PHE A 126 -17.51 21.52 4.20
N GLY A 127 -17.31 22.24 3.10
CA GLY A 127 -18.34 22.50 2.09
C GLY A 127 -18.84 21.29 1.29
N ASP A 128 -18.08 20.19 1.24
CA ASP A 128 -18.52 18.96 0.56
C ASP A 128 -19.15 17.92 1.54
N LEU A 129 -19.21 18.20 2.85
CA LEU A 129 -19.72 17.25 3.86
C LEU A 129 -21.21 16.95 3.73
N GLU A 130 -21.98 17.89 3.16
CA GLU A 130 -23.44 17.77 3.01
C GLU A 130 -23.87 16.83 1.88
N GLN A 131 -23.00 16.51 0.91
CA GLN A 131 -23.37 15.64 -0.21
C GLN A 131 -23.36 14.13 0.12
N GLN A 132 -22.72 13.71 1.23
CA GLN A 132 -22.59 12.29 1.58
C GLN A 132 -23.75 11.70 2.41
N THR A 133 -24.76 12.49 2.76
CA THR A 133 -26.00 11.98 3.41
C THR A 133 -27.00 11.34 2.45
N ASN A 134 -26.70 11.27 1.15
CA ASN A 134 -27.60 10.66 0.18
C ASN A 134 -27.54 9.12 0.23
N LYS A 135 -28.73 8.50 0.34
CA LYS A 135 -28.94 7.05 0.21
C LYS A 135 -28.15 6.50 -0.98
N PHE A 136 -27.31 5.49 -0.75
CA PHE A 136 -26.56 4.81 -1.80
C PHE A 136 -27.49 4.38 -2.94
N GLY A 137 -27.37 5.06 -4.09
CA GLY A 137 -28.22 4.82 -5.24
C GLY A 137 -28.00 3.41 -5.83
N LYS A 138 -28.97 2.92 -6.61
CA LYS A 138 -28.87 1.63 -7.31
C LYS A 138 -27.57 1.54 -8.14
N LYS A 139 -27.17 2.63 -8.79
CA LYS A 139 -25.93 2.72 -9.58
C LYS A 139 -24.67 2.47 -8.74
N SER A 140 -24.56 3.06 -7.56
CA SER A 140 -23.41 2.86 -6.66
C SER A 140 -23.30 1.41 -6.19
N LYS A 141 -24.44 0.78 -5.87
CA LYS A 141 -24.48 -0.65 -5.50
C LYS A 141 -24.08 -1.54 -6.68
N THR A 142 -24.57 -1.25 -7.89
CA THR A 142 -24.17 -1.97 -9.11
C THR A 142 -22.68 -1.82 -9.40
N ALA A 143 -22.13 -0.60 -9.32
CA ALA A 143 -20.70 -0.36 -9.52
C ALA A 143 -19.85 -1.15 -8.51
N LEU A 144 -20.23 -1.11 -7.23
CA LEU A 144 -19.53 -1.86 -6.18
C LEU A 144 -19.62 -3.38 -6.40
N ALA A 145 -20.79 -3.90 -6.74
CA ALA A 145 -20.96 -5.33 -7.01
C ALA A 145 -20.09 -5.80 -8.18
N LEU A 146 -20.08 -5.04 -9.28
CA LEU A 146 -19.24 -5.34 -10.45
C LEU A 146 -17.74 -5.23 -10.12
N PHE A 147 -17.34 -4.26 -9.32
CA PHE A 147 -15.97 -4.13 -8.84
C PHE A 147 -15.55 -5.34 -7.98
N LEU A 148 -16.39 -5.76 -7.03
CA LEU A 148 -16.13 -6.94 -6.20
C LEU A 148 -16.13 -8.24 -7.01
N LEU A 149 -17.01 -8.36 -8.02
CA LEU A 149 -16.97 -9.49 -8.96
C LEU A 149 -15.70 -9.49 -9.81
N GLY A 150 -15.22 -8.32 -10.22
CA GLY A 150 -13.92 -8.17 -10.90
C GLY A 150 -12.76 -8.65 -10.03
N ILE A 151 -12.75 -8.27 -8.75
CA ILE A 151 -11.80 -8.77 -7.76
C ILE A 151 -11.87 -10.30 -7.63
N LEU A 152 -13.08 -10.86 -7.48
CA LEU A 152 -13.25 -12.30 -7.40
C LEU A 152 -12.71 -13.01 -8.65
N GLY A 153 -12.96 -12.44 -9.84
CA GLY A 153 -12.41 -12.94 -11.10
C GLY A 153 -10.88 -12.95 -11.10
N ILE A 154 -10.25 -11.87 -10.63
CA ILE A 154 -8.79 -11.79 -10.47
C ILE A 154 -8.27 -12.87 -9.52
N VAL A 155 -8.92 -13.07 -8.38
CA VAL A 155 -8.54 -14.11 -7.40
C VAL A 155 -8.62 -15.50 -8.02
N ILE A 156 -9.69 -15.80 -8.76
CA ILE A 156 -9.84 -17.09 -9.46
C ILE A 156 -8.72 -17.29 -10.49
N ILE A 157 -8.43 -16.26 -11.29
CA ILE A 157 -7.33 -16.30 -12.28
C ILE A 157 -5.98 -16.52 -11.59
N ALA A 158 -5.74 -15.85 -10.46
CA ALA A 158 -4.50 -15.98 -9.71
C ALA A 158 -4.33 -17.37 -9.06
N ILE A 159 -5.43 -18.05 -8.70
CA ILE A 159 -5.39 -19.41 -8.14
C ILE A 159 -5.14 -20.45 -9.24
N PHE A 160 -5.67 -20.24 -10.45
CA PHE A 160 -5.56 -21.20 -11.56
C PHE A 160 -4.91 -20.57 -12.82
N PRO A 161 -3.70 -20.00 -12.73
CA PRO A 161 -3.11 -19.25 -13.84
C PRO A 161 -2.87 -20.15 -15.06
N GLU A 162 -2.38 -21.37 -14.85
CA GLU A 162 -2.07 -22.34 -15.93
C GLU A 162 -3.33 -22.84 -16.66
N ALA A 163 -4.48 -22.87 -15.98
CA ALA A 163 -5.73 -23.34 -16.57
C ALA A 163 -6.49 -22.24 -17.33
N ILE A 164 -6.26 -20.97 -16.98
CA ILE A 164 -7.07 -19.84 -17.47
C ILE A 164 -6.27 -18.93 -18.40
N LEU A 165 -4.99 -18.68 -18.10
CA LEU A 165 -4.20 -17.72 -18.85
C LEU A 165 -3.68 -18.33 -20.16
N PRO A 166 -3.69 -17.56 -21.25
CA PRO A 166 -3.04 -18.00 -22.47
C PRO A 166 -1.53 -18.12 -22.25
N LEU A 167 -0.95 -19.14 -22.87
CA LEU A 167 0.48 -19.37 -22.87
C LEU A 167 1.14 -18.51 -23.97
N ASP A 168 2.32 -17.99 -23.67
CA ASP A 168 3.18 -17.35 -24.66
C ASP A 168 3.85 -18.40 -25.57
N LYS A 169 4.73 -17.92 -26.46
CA LYS A 169 5.45 -18.79 -27.42
C LYS A 169 6.39 -19.79 -26.74
N GLU A 170 6.77 -19.53 -25.50
CA GLU A 170 7.67 -20.36 -24.71
C GLU A 170 6.90 -21.31 -23.78
N GLY A 171 5.56 -21.30 -23.86
CA GLY A 171 4.68 -22.13 -23.03
C GLY A 171 4.43 -21.56 -21.64
N ASN A 172 4.82 -20.31 -21.37
CA ASN A 172 4.66 -19.69 -20.06
C ASN A 172 3.33 -18.91 -19.99
N PRO A 173 2.58 -19.00 -18.88
CA PRO A 173 1.41 -18.15 -18.67
C PRO A 173 1.78 -16.66 -18.68
N LEU A 174 0.87 -15.81 -19.16
CA LEU A 174 1.04 -14.35 -19.09
C LEU A 174 1.35 -13.87 -17.67
N LYS A 175 2.25 -12.89 -17.56
CA LYS A 175 2.59 -12.25 -16.27
C LYS A 175 1.34 -11.67 -15.60
N MET A 176 1.14 -11.98 -14.33
CA MET A 176 -0.02 -11.51 -13.54
C MET A 176 -0.18 -9.98 -13.52
N SER A 177 0.91 -9.21 -13.62
CA SER A 177 0.85 -7.75 -13.73
C SER A 177 0.08 -7.27 -14.97
N ILE A 178 0.24 -7.94 -16.10
CA ILE A 178 -0.46 -7.63 -17.36
C ILE A 178 -1.93 -8.06 -17.26
N VAL A 179 -2.19 -9.24 -16.69
CA VAL A 179 -3.54 -9.78 -16.47
C VAL A 179 -4.37 -8.82 -15.62
N LEU A 180 -3.80 -8.33 -14.51
CA LEU A 180 -4.46 -7.36 -13.63
C LEU A 180 -4.87 -6.10 -14.40
N GLN A 181 -3.99 -5.56 -15.26
CA GLN A 181 -4.29 -4.35 -16.03
C GLN A 181 -5.48 -4.57 -16.98
N PHE A 182 -5.48 -5.65 -17.77
CA PHE A 182 -6.58 -5.96 -18.68
C PHE A 182 -7.91 -6.17 -17.95
N VAL A 183 -7.90 -6.98 -16.89
CA VAL A 183 -9.11 -7.30 -16.14
C VAL A 183 -9.67 -6.05 -15.45
N MET A 184 -8.82 -5.24 -14.81
CA MET A 184 -9.27 -4.02 -14.13
C MET A 184 -9.82 -2.97 -15.10
N LEU A 185 -9.18 -2.78 -16.27
CA LEU A 185 -9.70 -1.89 -17.32
C LEU A 185 -11.04 -2.41 -17.88
N ALA A 186 -11.17 -3.71 -18.12
CA ALA A 186 -12.40 -4.32 -18.59
C ALA A 186 -13.54 -4.17 -17.56
N VAL A 187 -13.26 -4.43 -16.28
CA VAL A 187 -14.22 -4.22 -15.18
C VAL A 187 -14.63 -2.75 -15.11
N GLY A 188 -13.69 -1.82 -15.25
CA GLY A 188 -13.98 -0.38 -15.34
C GLY A 188 -14.94 -0.06 -16.50
N ALA A 189 -14.71 -0.62 -17.68
CA ALA A 189 -15.60 -0.46 -18.83
C ALA A 189 -16.99 -1.04 -18.58
N ILE A 190 -17.08 -2.24 -17.99
CA ILE A 190 -18.36 -2.87 -17.63
C ILE A 190 -19.13 -2.00 -16.61
N ILE A 191 -18.44 -1.43 -15.61
CA ILE A 191 -19.05 -0.50 -14.65
C ILE A 191 -19.62 0.74 -15.37
N LEU A 192 -18.87 1.32 -16.32
CA LEU A 192 -19.34 2.47 -17.11
C LEU A 192 -20.63 2.13 -17.87
N PHE A 193 -20.63 1.01 -18.61
CA PHE A 193 -21.80 0.58 -19.38
C PHE A 193 -23.01 0.25 -18.49
N ALA A 194 -22.79 -0.46 -17.39
CA ALA A 194 -23.86 -0.87 -16.48
C ALA A 194 -24.47 0.31 -15.71
N THR A 195 -23.66 1.29 -15.31
CA THR A 195 -24.12 2.48 -14.56
C THR A 195 -24.63 3.60 -15.47
N LYS A 196 -24.29 3.57 -16.76
CA LYS A 196 -24.57 4.62 -17.75
C LYS A 196 -24.10 5.99 -17.26
N ILE A 197 -22.94 6.03 -16.60
CA ILE A 197 -22.28 7.29 -16.21
C ILE A 197 -21.46 7.77 -17.40
N SER A 198 -21.50 9.08 -17.68
CA SER A 198 -20.72 9.62 -18.79
C SER A 198 -19.24 9.62 -18.44
N ALA A 199 -18.39 9.14 -19.35
CA ALA A 199 -16.93 9.13 -19.14
C ALA A 199 -16.38 10.54 -18.85
N LYS A 200 -16.94 11.56 -19.53
CA LYS A 200 -16.60 12.98 -19.30
C LYS A 200 -16.85 13.42 -17.85
N SER A 201 -17.96 12.99 -17.24
CA SER A 201 -18.23 13.37 -15.84
C SER A 201 -17.22 12.81 -14.85
N ILE A 202 -16.48 11.76 -15.22
CA ILE A 202 -15.44 11.17 -14.36
C ILE A 202 -14.17 12.00 -14.41
N SER A 203 -13.73 12.42 -15.60
CA SER A 203 -12.54 13.28 -15.74
C SER A 203 -12.70 14.62 -15.04
N ASP A 204 -13.92 15.11 -14.95
CA ASP A 204 -14.23 16.39 -14.30
C ASP A 204 -14.29 16.26 -12.75
N THR A 205 -14.19 15.05 -12.20
CA THR A 205 -14.21 14.86 -10.74
C THR A 205 -12.89 15.24 -10.08
N LYS A 206 -12.97 15.84 -8.88
CA LYS A 206 -11.80 16.09 -8.02
C LYS A 206 -11.01 14.79 -7.73
N VAL A 207 -11.70 13.66 -7.59
CA VAL A 207 -11.09 12.35 -7.31
C VAL A 207 -10.24 11.87 -8.49
N PHE A 208 -10.75 11.96 -9.72
CA PHE A 208 -10.00 11.57 -10.91
C PHE A 208 -8.80 12.48 -11.13
N ASN A 209 -8.98 13.81 -11.02
CA ASN A 209 -7.88 14.76 -11.21
C ASN A 209 -6.76 14.55 -10.19
N ALA A 210 -7.09 14.41 -8.90
CA ALA A 210 -6.10 14.08 -7.87
C ALA A 210 -5.43 12.73 -8.13
N GLY A 211 -6.19 11.72 -8.60
CA GLY A 211 -5.67 10.42 -8.98
C GLY A 211 -4.70 10.47 -10.17
N MET A 212 -4.97 11.31 -11.18
CA MET A 212 -4.10 11.49 -12.35
C MET A 212 -2.81 12.24 -12.00
N VAL A 213 -2.91 13.29 -11.18
CA VAL A 213 -1.72 13.99 -10.66
C VAL A 213 -0.87 13.01 -9.85
N ALA A 214 -1.49 12.22 -8.97
CA ALA A 214 -0.80 11.15 -8.26
C ALA A 214 -0.13 10.18 -9.23
N ALA A 215 -0.86 9.64 -10.22
CA ALA A 215 -0.36 8.69 -11.22
C ALA A 215 0.93 9.17 -11.93
N ILE A 216 0.92 10.42 -12.42
CA ILE A 216 2.08 11.02 -13.10
C ILE A 216 3.26 11.18 -12.13
N MET A 217 3.01 11.64 -10.90
CA MET A 217 4.05 11.71 -9.86
C MET A 217 4.64 10.33 -9.55
N ILE A 218 3.82 9.27 -9.53
CA ILE A 218 4.30 7.89 -9.29
C ILE A 218 5.31 7.48 -10.35
N PHE A 219 4.97 7.69 -11.64
CA PHE A 219 5.83 7.28 -12.75
C PHE A 219 7.18 7.99 -12.71
N GLY A 220 7.19 9.30 -12.46
CA GLY A 220 8.44 10.07 -12.39
C GLY A 220 9.36 9.61 -11.25
N ILE A 221 8.81 9.47 -10.03
CA ILE A 221 9.60 9.07 -8.86
C ILE A 221 10.08 7.61 -8.97
N ALA A 222 9.21 6.70 -9.42
CA ALA A 222 9.54 5.30 -9.58
C ALA A 222 10.67 5.11 -10.60
N TRP A 223 10.59 5.77 -11.77
CA TRP A 223 11.61 5.64 -12.81
C TRP A 223 12.97 6.18 -12.38
N MET A 224 13.01 7.36 -11.76
CA MET A 224 14.26 7.91 -11.22
C MET A 224 14.87 6.95 -10.17
N SER A 225 14.04 6.43 -9.27
CA SER A 225 14.50 5.51 -8.21
C SER A 225 15.05 4.22 -8.79
N ASP A 226 14.36 3.62 -9.77
CA ASP A 226 14.77 2.38 -10.43
C ASP A 226 16.11 2.55 -11.16
N THR A 227 16.26 3.65 -11.91
CA THR A 227 17.50 3.98 -12.65
C THR A 227 18.71 4.10 -11.71
N VAL A 228 18.55 4.78 -10.57
CA VAL A 228 19.63 4.96 -9.61
C VAL A 228 19.98 3.63 -8.93
N ILE A 229 18.98 2.84 -8.53
CA ILE A 229 19.24 1.60 -7.81
C ILE A 229 19.82 0.52 -8.72
N GLU A 230 19.31 0.36 -9.94
CA GLU A 230 19.81 -0.63 -10.89
C GLU A 230 21.30 -0.40 -11.18
N ASN A 231 21.71 0.86 -11.38
CA ASN A 231 23.11 1.22 -11.64
C ASN A 231 24.04 1.11 -10.41
N ASN A 232 23.49 1.13 -9.19
CA ASN A 232 24.28 1.06 -7.94
C ASN A 232 24.12 -0.26 -7.20
N LYS A 233 23.39 -1.23 -7.78
CA LYS A 233 23.06 -2.51 -7.13
C LYS A 233 24.30 -3.24 -6.59
N PRO A 234 25.43 -3.39 -7.31
CA PRO A 234 26.61 -4.07 -6.77
C PRO A 234 27.16 -3.40 -5.49
N TYR A 235 27.19 -2.08 -5.46
CA TYR A 235 27.66 -1.29 -4.31
C TYR A 235 26.69 -1.39 -3.12
N ILE A 236 25.39 -1.32 -3.36
CA ILE A 236 24.38 -1.48 -2.31
C ILE A 236 24.48 -2.88 -1.69
N LEU A 237 24.69 -3.92 -2.50
CA LEU A 237 24.82 -5.30 -2.04
C LEU A 237 26.12 -5.52 -1.23
N SER A 238 27.24 -4.89 -1.60
CA SER A 238 28.50 -5.05 -0.87
C SER A 238 28.45 -4.46 0.54
N LEU A 239 27.68 -3.38 0.76
CA LEU A 239 27.48 -2.77 2.07
C LEU A 239 26.68 -3.66 3.05
N ILE A 240 25.87 -4.58 2.53
CA ILE A 240 24.91 -5.38 3.32
C ILE A 240 25.52 -6.73 3.74
N SER A 241 26.41 -7.30 2.92
CA SER A 241 26.82 -8.71 3.00
C SER A 241 27.50 -9.11 4.32
N GLU A 242 28.45 -8.31 4.81
CA GLU A 242 29.26 -8.67 6.00
C GLU A 242 28.42 -8.67 7.29
N THR A 243 27.59 -7.66 7.49
CA THR A 243 26.77 -7.51 8.71
C THR A 243 25.66 -8.55 8.76
N VAL A 244 25.02 -8.84 7.63
CA VAL A 244 23.92 -9.81 7.54
C VAL A 244 24.39 -11.23 7.79
N THR A 245 25.59 -11.59 7.31
CA THR A 245 26.17 -12.92 7.55
C THR A 245 26.44 -13.15 9.03
N ALA A 246 26.90 -12.13 9.75
CA ALA A 246 27.15 -12.22 11.20
C ALA A 246 25.86 -12.24 12.03
N HIS A 247 24.83 -11.50 11.62
CA HIS A 247 23.57 -11.35 12.36
C HIS A 247 22.36 -11.45 11.42
N PRO A 248 21.79 -12.64 11.18
CA PRO A 248 20.74 -12.84 10.19
C PRO A 248 19.49 -11.97 10.35
N TRP A 249 19.14 -11.54 11.57
CA TRP A 249 18.02 -10.63 11.81
C TRP A 249 18.22 -9.23 11.22
N THR A 250 19.48 -8.79 11.02
CA THR A 250 19.81 -7.51 10.39
C THR A 250 19.44 -7.47 8.91
N PHE A 251 19.10 -8.62 8.31
CA PHE A 251 18.52 -8.69 6.98
C PHE A 251 17.21 -7.88 6.87
N ALA A 252 16.41 -7.81 7.93
CA ALA A 252 15.24 -6.94 7.96
C ALA A 252 15.61 -5.46 7.81
N LEU A 253 16.70 -5.02 8.44
CA LEU A 253 17.19 -3.65 8.31
C LEU A 253 17.69 -3.38 6.88
N ALA A 254 18.46 -4.30 6.30
CA ALA A 254 18.90 -4.21 4.93
C ALA A 254 17.74 -4.11 3.94
N MET A 255 16.71 -4.94 4.13
CA MET A 255 15.49 -4.92 3.32
C MET A 255 14.70 -3.62 3.50
N PHE A 256 14.61 -3.11 4.73
CA PHE A 256 13.98 -1.82 5.04
C PHE A 256 14.70 -0.68 4.33
N CYS A 257 16.03 -0.62 4.45
CA CYS A 257 16.84 0.40 3.77
C CYS A 257 16.67 0.30 2.24
N ALA A 258 16.80 -0.89 1.66
CA ALA A 258 16.60 -1.08 0.23
C ALA A 258 15.19 -0.66 -0.22
N SER A 259 14.14 -1.03 0.52
CA SER A 259 12.76 -0.63 0.22
C SER A 259 12.55 0.87 0.28
N ALA A 260 13.20 1.56 1.23
CA ALA A 260 13.12 3.00 1.38
C ALA A 260 13.60 3.73 0.11
N PHE A 261 14.49 3.12 -0.69
CA PHE A 261 14.96 3.68 -1.96
C PHE A 261 14.32 3.06 -3.20
N LEU A 262 14.03 1.76 -3.21
CA LEU A 262 13.43 1.06 -4.35
C LEU A 262 11.94 1.38 -4.53
N LYS A 263 11.26 1.81 -3.47
CA LYS A 263 9.86 2.25 -3.51
C LYS A 263 8.87 1.22 -4.10
N SER A 264 9.20 -0.07 -4.00
CA SER A 264 8.39 -1.18 -4.48
C SER A 264 8.71 -2.46 -3.70
N GLN A 265 7.72 -3.12 -3.12
CA GLN A 265 7.93 -4.40 -2.42
C GLN A 265 8.45 -5.45 -3.39
N ALA A 266 7.82 -5.60 -4.55
CA ALA A 266 8.19 -6.63 -5.52
C ALA A 266 9.63 -6.42 -6.01
N ALA A 267 10.00 -5.18 -6.36
CA ALA A 267 11.38 -4.87 -6.78
C ALA A 267 12.38 -5.10 -5.63
N THR A 268 12.04 -4.68 -4.41
CA THR A 268 12.88 -4.92 -3.22
C THR A 268 13.12 -6.40 -3.01
N LEU A 269 12.06 -7.22 -3.08
CA LEU A 269 12.16 -8.66 -2.87
C LEU A 269 12.99 -9.32 -3.99
N LEU A 270 12.79 -8.94 -5.26
CA LEU A 270 13.58 -9.44 -6.40
C LEU A 270 15.07 -9.11 -6.30
N VAL A 271 15.43 -8.00 -5.66
CA VAL A 271 16.82 -7.57 -5.47
C VAL A 271 17.44 -8.23 -4.24
N ILE A 272 16.75 -8.18 -3.09
CA ILE A 272 17.33 -8.47 -1.78
C ILE A 272 17.13 -9.92 -1.34
N MET A 273 16.01 -10.55 -1.70
CA MET A 273 15.72 -11.93 -1.26
C MET A 273 16.72 -12.96 -1.83
N PRO A 274 17.10 -12.92 -3.12
CA PRO A 274 18.13 -13.84 -3.64
C PRO A 274 19.48 -13.68 -2.93
N LEU A 275 19.85 -12.45 -2.53
CA LEU A 275 21.06 -12.22 -1.74
C LEU A 275 20.98 -12.96 -0.41
N GLY A 276 19.88 -12.80 0.34
CA GLY A 276 19.70 -13.48 1.63
C GLY A 276 19.79 -15.00 1.51
N ILE A 277 19.22 -15.58 0.44
CA ILE A 277 19.33 -17.01 0.14
C ILE A 277 20.78 -17.40 -0.14
N SER A 278 21.50 -16.64 -0.98
CA SER A 278 22.90 -16.93 -1.33
C SER A 278 23.86 -16.83 -0.14
N LEU A 279 23.52 -16.02 0.86
CA LEU A 279 24.27 -15.89 2.12
C LEU A 279 23.93 -16.99 3.15
N GLY A 280 23.05 -17.94 2.80
CA GLY A 280 22.67 -19.04 3.69
C GLY A 280 21.76 -18.63 4.85
N ILE A 281 21.05 -17.50 4.74
CA ILE A 281 20.11 -17.08 5.78
C ILE A 281 18.97 -18.12 5.85
N PRO A 282 18.61 -18.60 7.06
CA PRO A 282 17.53 -19.56 7.20
C PRO A 282 16.22 -19.04 6.58
N THR A 283 15.55 -19.88 5.79
CA THR A 283 14.29 -19.53 5.12
C THR A 283 13.22 -18.96 6.05
N PRO A 284 13.02 -19.47 7.29
CA PRO A 284 12.06 -18.86 8.22
C PRO A 284 12.40 -17.41 8.59
N VAL A 285 13.70 -17.07 8.70
CA VAL A 285 14.17 -15.70 8.95
C VAL A 285 13.87 -14.80 7.76
N LEU A 286 14.12 -15.28 6.54
CA LEU A 286 13.80 -14.56 5.31
C LEU A 286 12.30 -14.22 5.23
N ILE A 287 11.43 -15.18 5.56
CA ILE A 287 9.98 -14.98 5.58
C ILE A 287 9.57 -13.95 6.64
N ALA A 288 10.13 -14.03 7.85
CA ALA A 288 9.87 -13.06 8.92
C ALA A 288 10.26 -11.62 8.55
N CYS A 289 11.25 -11.45 7.67
CA CYS A 289 11.72 -10.14 7.22
C CYS A 289 10.85 -9.51 6.12
N ILE A 290 9.94 -10.26 5.48
CA ILE A 290 9.14 -9.78 4.33
C ILE A 290 8.44 -8.43 4.61
N PRO A 291 7.84 -8.16 5.79
CA PRO A 291 7.20 -6.87 6.04
C PRO A 291 8.16 -5.67 5.93
N ALA A 292 9.47 -5.87 6.14
CA ALA A 292 10.48 -4.83 5.94
C ALA A 292 10.65 -4.42 4.47
N SER A 293 10.13 -5.20 3.51
CA SER A 293 10.05 -4.79 2.10
C SER A 293 9.11 -3.60 1.88
N TYR A 294 8.38 -3.15 2.90
CA TYR A 294 7.64 -1.89 2.90
C TYR A 294 8.32 -0.85 3.80
N ALA A 295 9.08 0.07 3.20
CA ALA A 295 9.70 1.20 3.89
C ALA A 295 9.58 2.51 3.10
N TYR A 296 8.78 2.55 2.05
CA TYR A 296 8.77 3.70 1.16
C TYR A 296 8.04 4.92 1.70
N PHE A 297 7.34 4.80 2.82
CA PHE A 297 6.91 5.95 3.62
C PHE A 297 8.10 6.69 4.25
N PHE A 298 9.28 6.08 4.35
CA PHE A 298 10.45 6.67 5.03
C PHE A 298 10.83 8.04 4.45
N PHE A 299 10.55 8.24 3.16
CA PHE A 299 10.57 9.57 2.56
C PHE A 299 9.17 9.91 2.08
N CYS A 300 8.62 11.03 2.55
CA CYS A 300 7.24 11.48 2.34
C CYS A 300 6.95 12.01 0.92
N PHE A 301 7.42 11.29 -0.09
CA PHE A 301 7.13 11.56 -1.49
C PHE A 301 6.50 10.34 -2.17
N TYR A 302 6.19 9.27 -1.42
CA TYR A 302 5.47 8.15 -2.00
C TYR A 302 4.03 8.56 -2.35
N PRO A 303 3.46 8.11 -3.47
CA PRO A 303 2.19 8.62 -3.98
C PRO A 303 0.99 8.52 -3.04
N SER A 304 0.88 7.44 -2.24
CA SER A 304 -0.19 7.35 -1.23
C SER A 304 -0.09 8.41 -0.15
N ASP A 305 1.14 8.81 0.18
CA ASP A 305 1.42 9.79 1.22
C ASP A 305 1.05 11.19 0.71
N LEU A 306 1.48 11.51 -0.51
CA LEU A 306 1.13 12.76 -1.20
C LEU A 306 -0.38 12.87 -1.45
N ALA A 307 -1.03 11.78 -1.84
CA ALA A 307 -2.48 11.76 -2.00
C ALA A 307 -3.18 12.03 -0.67
N ALA A 308 -2.74 11.38 0.43
CA ALA A 308 -3.33 11.61 1.75
C ALA A 308 -3.14 13.06 2.23
N ILE A 309 -2.00 13.70 1.94
CA ILE A 309 -1.79 15.12 2.19
C ILE A 309 -2.76 15.97 1.35
N ASN A 310 -2.85 15.72 0.05
CA ASN A 310 -3.68 16.52 -0.86
C ASN A 310 -5.18 16.40 -0.59
N PHE A 311 -5.66 15.22 -0.17
CA PHE A 311 -7.06 15.02 0.20
C PHE A 311 -7.40 15.56 1.59
N ASP A 312 -6.39 15.79 2.45
CA ASP A 312 -6.61 16.40 3.76
C ASP A 312 -6.73 17.92 3.65
N ARG A 313 -7.95 18.39 3.40
CA ARG A 313 -8.26 19.82 3.27
C ARG A 313 -8.07 20.61 4.57
N SER A 314 -8.01 19.94 5.72
CA SER A 314 -7.71 20.61 7.00
C SER A 314 -6.22 20.95 7.14
N GLY A 315 -5.36 20.25 6.38
CA GLY A 315 -3.91 20.35 6.44
C GLY A 315 -3.31 19.75 7.72
N THR A 316 -4.02 18.86 8.42
CA THR A 316 -3.48 18.16 9.59
C THR A 316 -2.47 17.08 9.20
N THR A 317 -2.66 16.45 8.04
CA THR A 317 -1.77 15.51 7.37
C THR A 317 -0.78 16.31 6.53
N LYS A 318 0.52 16.21 6.83
CA LYS A 318 1.52 17.07 6.20
C LYS A 318 2.88 16.42 6.04
N ALA A 319 3.60 16.88 5.02
CA ALA A 319 5.05 16.88 5.04
C ALA A 319 5.50 18.05 5.94
N GLY A 320 6.33 17.78 6.93
CA GLY A 320 6.87 18.79 7.82
C GLY A 320 8.08 19.50 7.22
N SER A 321 8.76 20.30 8.03
CA SER A 321 9.91 21.11 7.62
C SER A 321 11.19 20.31 7.34
N TRP A 322 11.24 19.04 7.76
CA TRP A 322 12.39 18.16 7.60
C TRP A 322 11.99 16.93 6.80
N ILE A 323 12.94 16.35 6.05
CA ILE A 323 12.71 15.21 5.13
C ILE A 323 11.96 14.04 5.81
N LEU A 324 12.31 13.73 7.07
CA LEU A 324 11.74 12.62 7.85
C LEU A 324 10.64 13.05 8.85
N ASN A 325 10.36 14.35 8.95
CA ASN A 325 9.31 14.87 9.82
C ASN A 325 8.01 14.96 9.03
N HIS A 326 7.19 13.92 9.05
CA HIS A 326 5.93 13.90 8.31
C HIS A 326 4.90 12.96 8.94
N SER A 327 3.66 13.01 8.44
CA SER A 327 2.56 12.28 9.03
C SER A 327 2.68 10.75 8.97
N PHE A 328 3.56 10.20 8.15
CA PHE A 328 3.63 8.76 7.85
C PHE A 328 4.78 8.03 8.57
N MET A 329 5.79 8.76 9.05
CA MET A 329 7.02 8.17 9.61
C MET A 329 6.75 7.25 10.80
N ILE A 330 6.25 7.80 11.90
CA ILE A 330 6.00 7.02 13.13
C ILE A 330 4.99 5.88 12.90
N PRO A 331 3.80 6.08 12.29
CA PRO A 331 2.87 4.97 12.09
C PRO A 331 3.44 3.90 11.16
N GLY A 332 4.20 4.28 10.13
CA GLY A 332 4.89 3.32 9.25
C GLY A 332 5.94 2.51 10.00
N MET A 333 6.77 3.16 10.82
CA MET A 333 7.77 2.48 11.65
C MET A 333 7.13 1.49 12.62
N ILE A 334 6.08 1.91 13.33
CA ILE A 334 5.36 1.01 14.25
C ILE A 334 4.78 -0.17 13.48
N ALA A 335 4.09 0.08 12.36
CA ALA A 335 3.42 -0.97 11.61
C ALA A 335 4.39 -2.02 11.08
N VAL A 336 5.48 -1.58 10.44
CA VAL A 336 6.47 -2.47 9.80
C VAL A 336 7.28 -3.23 10.83
N TRP A 337 7.85 -2.55 11.82
CA TRP A 337 8.71 -3.23 12.78
C TRP A 337 7.93 -4.16 13.71
N THR A 338 6.69 -3.81 14.04
CA THR A 338 5.81 -4.74 14.75
C THR A 338 5.51 -5.97 13.89
N ALA A 339 5.23 -5.78 12.60
CA ALA A 339 5.02 -6.92 11.70
C ALA A 339 6.28 -7.79 11.57
N VAL A 340 7.48 -7.21 11.48
CA VAL A 340 8.73 -7.97 11.47
C VAL A 340 8.91 -8.76 12.78
N ILE A 341 8.77 -8.10 13.94
CA ILE A 341 8.94 -8.73 15.26
C ILE A 341 7.93 -9.87 15.46
N VAL A 342 6.65 -9.63 15.13
CA VAL A 342 5.62 -10.68 15.21
C VAL A 342 5.91 -11.80 14.21
N GLY A 343 6.37 -11.46 13.00
CA GLY A 343 6.82 -12.43 12.00
C GLY A 343 7.89 -13.37 12.56
N PHE A 344 8.91 -12.83 13.24
CA PHE A 344 9.93 -13.63 13.93
C PHE A 344 9.35 -14.52 15.03
N GLY A 345 8.33 -14.07 15.75
CA GLY A 345 7.63 -14.90 16.75
C GLY A 345 6.83 -16.05 16.13
N LEU A 346 6.35 -15.87 14.90
CA LEU A 346 5.48 -16.83 14.19
C LEU A 346 6.25 -17.85 13.35
N VAL A 347 7.56 -17.69 13.14
CA VAL A 347 8.35 -18.61 12.28
C VAL A 347 8.29 -20.08 12.70
N LYS A 348 7.90 -20.37 13.94
CA LYS A 348 7.68 -21.74 14.43
C LYS A 348 6.45 -22.44 13.80
N LEU A 349 5.63 -21.70 13.07
CA LEU A 349 4.46 -22.21 12.33
C LEU A 349 4.80 -22.69 10.92
N LEU A 350 6.06 -22.50 10.48
CA LEU A 350 6.57 -22.90 9.16
C LEU A 350 7.05 -24.35 9.13
#